data_AF-W1PGN1-F1
#
_entry.id   AF-W1PGN1-F1
#
_cell.length_a   1.000
_cell.length_b   1.000
_cell.length_c   1.000
_cell.angle_alpha   90.00
_cell.angle_beta   90.00
_cell.angle_gamma   90.00
#
_symmetry.space_group_name_H-M   'P 1'
#
loop_
_entity.id
_entity.type
_entity.pdbx_description
1 polymer ?
#
loop_
_entity_poly.entity_id
_entity_poly.type
_entity_poly.pdbx_seq_one_letter_code
_entity_poly.pdbx_strand_id
1 'polypeptide(L)'
;MLCTLLNSFCSLNWIQERLSHQLSTIHPELLLFLSKIKQLSVLEANTLSENATVSGISISRETEYETRNDIDAESYVLYLSAHEHNEKVRTECTYYMWKQRFPVKSENRVEGRKEIEELVISLAFPHGERLKRGTSSARVYAFLSTEMITNFPFIIQADFLLSPSTETIISNNKWNHGFLNCFPMAFNFAFSSLLKSIEESPRSTIATVLDFLPIRASPFPELNIVRKTIRDELVKEHIIPCESFSEKRAFGRPIEVGRLVPFVRSL
;
A
#
# COMPACT_ATOMS: atom_id res chain seq x y z
N MET A 1 -19.89 23.24 44.01
CA MET A 1 -18.77 22.30 43.81
C MET A 1 -19.12 21.15 42.85
N LEU A 2 -20.35 20.60 42.88
CA LEU A 2 -20.80 19.57 41.91
C LEU A 2 -20.96 20.07 40.46
N CYS A 3 -21.45 21.28 40.21
CA CYS A 3 -21.63 21.79 38.83
C CYS A 3 -20.30 22.00 38.08
N THR A 4 -19.23 22.35 38.79
CA THR A 4 -17.89 22.51 38.20
C THR A 4 -17.29 21.16 37.80
N LEU A 5 -17.54 20.12 38.60
CA LEU A 5 -17.12 18.74 38.32
C LEU A 5 -17.91 18.12 37.16
N LEU A 6 -19.22 18.34 37.09
CA LEU A 6 -20.06 17.90 35.96
C LEU A 6 -19.68 18.59 34.65
N ASN A 7 -19.36 19.89 34.69
CA ASN A 7 -18.85 20.61 33.53
C ASN A 7 -17.47 20.11 33.10
N SER A 8 -16.56 19.77 34.02
CA SER A 8 -15.28 19.14 33.66
C SER A 8 -15.42 17.71 33.14
N PHE A 9 -16.39 16.93 33.63
CA PHE A 9 -16.67 15.58 33.14
C PHE A 9 -17.33 15.58 31.76
N CYS A 10 -18.34 16.43 31.54
CA CYS A 10 -18.87 16.68 30.18
C CYS A 10 -17.77 17.22 29.27
N SER A 11 -16.88 18.06 29.81
CA SER A 11 -15.73 18.62 29.09
C SER A 11 -14.78 17.54 28.56
N LEU A 12 -14.49 16.53 29.37
CA LEU A 12 -13.57 15.45 29.02
C LEU A 12 -14.22 14.47 28.03
N ASN A 13 -15.50 14.16 28.23
CA ASN A 13 -16.24 13.28 27.32
C ASN A 13 -16.37 13.87 25.91
N TRP A 14 -16.68 15.16 25.74
CA TRP A 14 -16.77 15.76 24.40
C TRP A 14 -15.41 15.81 23.69
N ILE A 15 -14.31 16.04 24.43
CA ILE A 15 -12.96 16.01 23.86
C ILE A 15 -12.63 14.60 23.38
N GLN A 16 -12.96 13.59 24.17
CA GLN A 16 -12.73 12.18 23.83
C GLN A 16 -13.57 11.75 22.62
N GLU A 17 -14.85 12.09 22.56
CA GLU A 17 -15.72 11.83 21.41
C GLU A 17 -15.19 12.50 20.14
N ARG A 18 -14.76 13.76 20.25
CA ARG A 18 -14.18 14.49 19.12
C ARG A 18 -12.85 13.90 18.67
N LEU A 19 -11.96 13.51 19.57
CA LEU A 19 -10.69 12.85 19.23
C LEU A 19 -10.92 11.48 18.61
N SER A 20 -11.85 10.70 19.15
CA SER A 20 -12.26 9.42 18.58
C SER A 20 -12.79 9.59 17.15
N HIS A 21 -13.64 10.60 16.93
CA HIS A 21 -14.13 10.96 15.60
C HIS A 21 -13.00 11.44 14.66
N GLN A 22 -12.05 12.24 15.14
CA GLN A 22 -10.91 12.62 14.29
C GLN A 22 -10.06 11.40 13.91
N LEU A 23 -9.87 10.45 14.82
CA LEU A 23 -9.16 9.21 14.54
C LEU A 23 -9.90 8.27 13.60
N SER A 24 -11.23 8.25 13.64
CA SER A 24 -12.02 7.48 12.68
C SER A 24 -11.99 8.05 11.27
N THR A 25 -11.62 9.33 11.12
CA THR A 25 -11.39 9.93 9.79
C THR A 25 -10.01 9.62 9.21
N ILE A 26 -9.04 9.20 10.03
CA ILE A 26 -7.69 8.87 9.55
C ILE A 26 -7.72 7.52 8.82
N HIS A 27 -7.21 7.51 7.59
CA HIS A 27 -7.07 6.27 6.82
C HIS A 27 -6.02 5.35 7.47
N PRO A 28 -6.35 4.11 7.86
CA PRO A 28 -5.45 3.21 8.57
C PRO A 28 -4.11 2.99 7.87
N GLU A 29 -4.13 2.95 6.53
CA GLU A 29 -2.94 2.68 5.71
C GLU A 29 -1.90 3.80 5.75
N LEU A 30 -2.23 4.99 6.29
CA LEU A 30 -1.22 6.01 6.56
C LEU A 30 -0.08 5.43 7.43
N LEU A 31 -0.44 4.56 8.39
CA LEU A 31 0.50 3.96 9.32
C LEU A 31 1.55 3.08 8.65
N LEU A 32 1.27 2.54 7.44
CA LEU A 32 2.20 1.70 6.68
C LEU A 32 3.49 2.44 6.31
N PHE A 33 3.43 3.76 6.19
CA PHE A 33 4.54 4.59 5.72
C PHE A 33 5.20 5.42 6.83
N LEU A 34 4.76 5.25 8.07
CA LEU A 34 5.35 5.92 9.23
C LEU A 34 6.47 5.07 9.82
N SER A 35 7.66 5.66 9.94
CA SER A 35 8.84 4.94 10.45
C SER A 35 8.82 4.73 11.96
N LYS A 36 8.28 5.69 12.72
CA LYS A 36 8.35 5.71 14.20
C LYS A 36 7.04 5.38 14.89
N ILE A 37 5.90 5.67 14.26
CA ILE A 37 4.59 5.48 14.85
C ILE A 37 4.07 4.13 14.38
N LYS A 38 3.82 3.22 15.32
CA LYS A 38 3.29 1.87 15.05
C LYS A 38 1.89 1.65 15.60
N GLN A 39 1.38 2.58 16.40
CA GLN A 39 0.04 2.53 16.97
C GLN A 39 -0.49 3.94 17.21
N LEU A 40 -1.77 4.12 16.94
CA LEU A 40 -2.52 5.34 17.17
C LEU A 40 -3.88 4.94 17.76
N SER A 41 -4.14 5.28 19.02
CA SER A 41 -5.36 4.86 19.73
C SER A 41 -5.88 5.93 20.69
N VAL A 42 -7.21 5.99 20.82
CA VAL A 42 -7.89 6.71 21.90
C VAL A 42 -8.36 5.72 22.96
N LEU A 43 -7.94 6.00 24.20
CA LEU A 43 -8.32 5.26 25.38
C LEU A 43 -9.37 6.06 26.15
N GLU A 44 -10.34 5.36 26.73
CA GLU A 44 -11.27 5.94 27.70
C GLU A 44 -10.61 6.02 29.08
N ALA A 45 -10.57 7.21 29.66
CA ALA A 45 -9.79 7.50 30.87
C ALA A 45 -10.23 6.73 32.13
N ASN A 46 -11.40 6.08 32.12
CA ASN A 46 -12.02 5.48 33.31
C ASN A 46 -11.93 3.95 33.39
N THR A 47 -11.24 3.28 32.46
CA THR A 47 -11.04 1.82 32.54
C THR A 47 -9.58 1.46 32.29
N LEU A 48 -8.93 0.79 33.25
CA LEU A 48 -7.57 0.22 33.11
C LEU A 48 -7.61 -1.18 32.46
N SER A 49 -8.67 -1.49 31.70
CA SER A 49 -8.89 -2.78 31.03
C SER A 49 -8.47 -2.69 29.56
N GLU A 50 -8.07 -3.81 28.94
CA GLU A 50 -7.84 -3.90 27.49
C GLU A 50 -9.08 -3.46 26.65
N ASN A 51 -10.27 -3.44 27.27
CA ASN A 51 -11.52 -2.95 26.68
C ASN A 51 -11.68 -1.42 26.71
N ALA A 52 -10.70 -0.67 27.21
CA ALA A 52 -10.70 0.79 27.28
C ALA A 52 -10.44 1.49 25.93
N THR A 53 -10.04 0.74 24.90
CA THR A 53 -9.74 1.32 23.59
C THR A 53 -11.02 1.64 22.84
N VAL A 54 -11.33 2.93 22.69
CA VAL A 54 -12.51 3.41 21.97
C VAL A 54 -12.31 3.28 20.46
N SER A 55 -11.10 3.54 20.00
CA SER A 55 -10.73 3.56 18.58
C SER A 55 -9.21 3.40 18.47
N GLY A 56 -8.74 2.53 17.58
CA GLY A 56 -7.31 2.31 17.40
C GLY A 56 -6.94 1.79 16.02
N ILE A 57 -5.75 2.19 15.56
CA ILE A 57 -5.06 1.68 14.37
C ILE A 57 -3.67 1.25 14.83
N SER A 58 -3.26 0.04 14.51
CA SER A 58 -1.91 -0.44 14.87
C SER A 58 -1.33 -1.37 13.81
N ILE A 59 -0.01 -1.33 13.71
CA ILE A 59 0.78 -2.39 13.08
C ILE A 59 0.94 -3.47 14.15
N SER A 60 0.22 -4.59 13.99
CA SER A 60 0.23 -5.70 14.94
C SER A 60 1.54 -6.48 14.85
N ARG A 61 2.07 -6.66 13.64
CA ARG A 61 3.28 -7.43 13.35
C ARG A 61 4.03 -6.88 12.15
N GLU A 62 5.35 -7.02 12.18
CA GLU A 62 6.27 -6.73 11.08
C GLU A 62 7.22 -7.92 10.95
N THR A 63 7.24 -8.57 9.78
CA THR A 63 7.98 -9.83 9.55
C THR A 63 8.59 -9.87 8.15
N GLU A 64 9.36 -10.94 7.87
CA GLU A 64 9.85 -11.28 6.52
C GLU A 64 10.68 -10.16 5.87
N TYR A 65 11.56 -9.55 6.66
CA TYR A 65 12.43 -8.49 6.19
C TYR A 65 13.56 -9.06 5.33
N GLU A 66 13.58 -8.65 4.06
CA GLU A 66 14.63 -9.00 3.10
C GLU A 66 15.22 -7.74 2.47
N THR A 67 16.54 -7.70 2.37
CA THR A 67 17.28 -6.62 1.70
C THR A 67 17.95 -7.13 0.45
N ARG A 68 17.81 -6.38 -0.63
CA ARG A 68 18.39 -6.65 -1.94
C ARG A 68 19.35 -5.53 -2.31
N ASN A 69 20.61 -5.71 -1.91
CA ASN A 69 21.68 -4.74 -2.10
C ASN A 69 22.03 -4.51 -3.59
N ASP A 70 21.73 -5.48 -4.46
CA ASP A 70 21.95 -5.39 -5.91
C ASP A 70 21.12 -4.27 -6.56
N ILE A 71 19.96 -3.95 -5.99
CA ILE A 71 19.00 -2.99 -6.54
C ILE A 71 18.54 -1.94 -5.53
N ASP A 72 19.23 -1.85 -4.38
CA ASP A 72 18.90 -0.99 -3.23
C ASP A 72 17.41 -1.03 -2.87
N ALA A 73 16.93 -2.23 -2.56
CA ALA A 73 15.55 -2.47 -2.18
C ALA A 73 15.43 -3.25 -0.85
N GLU A 74 14.35 -2.99 -0.12
CA GLU A 74 13.93 -3.71 1.07
C GLU A 74 12.47 -4.15 0.90
N SER A 75 12.16 -5.38 1.32
CA SER A 75 10.80 -5.91 1.37
C SER A 75 10.49 -6.46 2.73
N TYR A 76 9.23 -6.33 3.17
CA TYR A 76 8.76 -6.80 4.46
C TYR A 76 7.25 -6.94 4.45
N VAL A 77 6.69 -7.63 5.44
CA VAL A 77 5.25 -7.83 5.60
C VAL A 77 4.76 -7.09 6.84
N LEU A 78 3.73 -6.28 6.68
CA LEU A 78 3.04 -5.60 7.76
C LEU A 78 1.64 -6.16 7.95
N TYR A 79 1.24 -6.30 9.21
CA TYR A 79 -0.12 -6.67 9.60
C TYR A 79 -0.76 -5.43 10.21
N LEU A 80 -1.71 -4.84 9.49
CA LEU A 80 -2.39 -3.62 9.91
C LEU A 80 -3.75 -4.00 10.47
N SER A 81 -4.03 -3.57 11.70
CA SER A 81 -5.31 -3.79 12.35
C SER A 81 -6.00 -2.47 12.70
N ALA A 82 -7.32 -2.45 12.57
CA ALA A 82 -8.17 -1.39 13.07
C ALA A 82 -9.25 -1.95 13.99
N HIS A 83 -9.57 -1.19 15.03
CA HIS A 83 -10.58 -1.54 16.01
C HIS A 83 -11.41 -0.31 16.37
N GLU A 84 -12.73 -0.48 16.37
CA GLU A 84 -13.68 0.48 16.92
C GLU A 84 -14.48 -0.17 18.04
N HIS A 85 -14.82 0.59 19.08
CA HIS A 85 -15.52 0.10 20.27
C HIS A 85 -16.82 -0.67 19.97
N ASN A 86 -17.49 -0.32 18.88
CA ASN A 86 -18.75 -0.94 18.46
C ASN A 86 -18.58 -2.22 17.63
N GLU A 87 -17.34 -2.53 17.21
CA GLU A 87 -17.03 -3.72 16.41
C GLU A 87 -16.53 -4.85 17.31
N LYS A 88 -17.23 -5.99 17.30
CA LYS A 88 -16.82 -7.19 18.06
C LYS A 88 -15.56 -7.86 17.49
N VAL A 89 -15.19 -7.54 16.25
CA VAL A 89 -14.10 -8.20 15.52
C VAL A 89 -13.12 -7.14 15.04
N ARG A 90 -11.84 -7.31 15.41
CA ARG A 90 -10.76 -6.50 14.84
C ARG A 90 -10.62 -6.84 13.37
N THR A 91 -10.69 -5.81 12.52
CA THR A 91 -10.38 -5.97 11.10
C THR A 91 -8.87 -5.93 10.94
N GLU A 92 -8.30 -6.91 10.25
CA GLU A 92 -6.87 -6.99 9.95
C GLU A 92 -6.67 -7.16 8.44
N CYS A 93 -5.68 -6.48 7.90
CA CYS A 93 -5.25 -6.63 6.52
C CYS A 93 -3.72 -6.71 6.49
N THR A 94 -3.21 -7.66 5.71
CA THR A 94 -1.78 -7.86 5.53
C THR A 94 -1.30 -7.03 4.33
N TYR A 95 -0.12 -6.44 4.42
CA TYR A 95 0.48 -5.66 3.34
C TYR A 95 1.87 -6.21 3.05
N TYR A 96 2.08 -6.65 1.82
CA TYR A 96 3.44 -6.87 1.32
C TYR A 96 4.01 -5.51 0.94
N MET A 97 5.10 -5.12 1.60
CA MET A 97 5.76 -3.85 1.42
C MET A 97 7.00 -4.04 0.57
N TRP A 98 7.19 -3.13 -0.37
CA TRP A 98 8.41 -3.00 -1.15
C TRP A 98 8.87 -1.56 -1.09
N LYS A 99 10.14 -1.32 -0.79
CA LYS A 99 10.72 0.02 -0.82
C LYS A 99 12.05 -0.02 -1.55
N GLN A 100 12.22 0.89 -2.50
CA GLN A 100 13.39 0.93 -3.35
C GLN A 100 13.91 2.34 -3.53
N ARG A 101 15.24 2.48 -3.56
CA ARG A 101 15.93 3.75 -3.77
C ARG A 101 16.49 3.80 -5.18
N PHE A 102 16.40 4.97 -5.80
CA PHE A 102 16.96 5.23 -7.12
C PHE A 102 17.77 6.52 -7.10
N PRO A 103 18.90 6.60 -7.81
CA PRO A 103 19.65 7.85 -7.90
C PRO A 103 18.84 8.93 -8.62
N VAL A 104 18.86 10.16 -8.10
CA VAL A 104 18.23 11.31 -8.73
C VAL A 104 19.03 11.71 -9.96
N LYS A 105 18.40 11.56 -11.14
CA LYS A 105 19.00 12.03 -12.41
C LYS A 105 19.07 13.56 -12.45
N SER A 106 20.07 14.10 -13.16
CA SER A 106 20.33 15.54 -13.22
C SER A 106 19.14 16.33 -13.77
N GLU A 107 18.41 15.78 -14.73
CA GLU A 107 17.21 16.37 -15.33
C GLU A 107 16.03 16.49 -14.35
N ASN A 108 16.00 15.68 -13.30
CA ASN A 108 14.90 15.63 -12.32
C ASN A 108 15.13 16.50 -11.08
N ARG A 109 16.32 17.11 -10.93
CA ARG A 109 16.68 17.92 -9.75
C ARG A 109 15.89 19.23 -9.69
N VAL A 110 15.34 19.58 -8.52
CA VAL A 110 14.62 20.85 -8.26
C VAL A 110 15.28 21.63 -7.13
N GLU A 111 15.18 22.97 -7.17
CA GLU A 111 15.78 23.88 -6.18
C GLU A 111 15.44 23.50 -4.73
N GLY A 112 14.16 23.21 -4.44
CA GLY A 112 13.71 22.86 -3.09
C GLY A 112 14.15 21.47 -2.59
N ARG A 113 14.89 20.70 -3.38
CA ARG A 113 15.36 19.33 -3.05
C ARG A 113 16.77 19.05 -3.58
N LYS A 114 17.62 20.08 -3.65
CA LYS A 114 19.00 19.94 -4.15
C LYS A 114 19.84 18.95 -3.36
N GLU A 115 19.57 18.87 -2.06
CA GLU A 115 20.28 18.00 -1.11
C GLU A 115 19.88 16.52 -1.24
N ILE A 116 18.78 16.21 -1.96
CA ILE A 116 18.26 14.86 -2.07
C ILE A 116 18.90 14.16 -3.27
N GLU A 117 19.66 13.11 -2.99
CA GLU A 117 20.37 12.32 -4.00
C GLU A 117 19.60 11.08 -4.44
N GLU A 118 18.58 10.68 -3.69
CA GLU A 118 17.83 9.43 -3.90
C GLU A 118 16.31 9.65 -3.95
N LEU A 119 15.67 9.01 -4.93
CA LEU A 119 14.23 8.85 -5.04
C LEU A 119 13.82 7.57 -4.33
N VAL A 120 13.09 7.68 -3.22
CA VAL A 120 12.56 6.54 -2.48
C VAL A 120 11.11 6.27 -2.90
N ILE A 121 10.86 5.09 -3.45
CA ILE A 121 9.51 4.60 -3.81
C ILE A 121 9.14 3.48 -2.86
N SER A 122 7.99 3.59 -2.19
CA SER A 122 7.37 2.51 -1.42
C SER A 122 6.08 2.05 -2.09
N LEU A 123 5.91 0.74 -2.25
CA LEU A 123 4.71 0.09 -2.75
C LEU A 123 4.14 -0.80 -1.64
N ALA A 124 2.84 -0.74 -1.43
CA ALA A 124 2.14 -1.61 -0.48
C ALA A 124 1.04 -2.40 -1.20
N PHE A 125 1.15 -3.72 -1.16
CA PHE A 125 0.26 -4.66 -1.82
C PHE A 125 -0.67 -5.30 -0.78
N PRO A 126 -1.97 -4.93 -0.75
CA PRO A 126 -2.91 -5.43 0.25
C PRO A 126 -3.31 -6.88 -0.03
N HIS A 127 -3.05 -7.76 0.93
CA HIS A 127 -3.50 -9.14 0.95
C HIS A 127 -4.64 -9.30 1.96
N GLY A 128 -5.83 -9.60 1.45
CA GLY A 128 -7.07 -9.65 2.24
C GLY A 128 -7.96 -8.43 2.03
N GLU A 129 -8.99 -8.30 2.86
CA GLU A 129 -9.91 -7.17 2.79
C GLU A 129 -9.28 -5.91 3.39
N ARG A 130 -9.09 -4.87 2.56
CA ARG A 130 -8.57 -3.58 3.03
C ARG A 130 -9.48 -3.00 4.10
N LEU A 131 -8.87 -2.36 5.09
CA LEU A 131 -9.57 -1.72 6.19
C LEU A 131 -10.39 -0.53 5.67
N LYS A 132 -11.72 -0.64 5.72
CA LYS A 132 -12.65 0.39 5.25
C LYS A 132 -12.89 1.42 6.35
N ARG A 133 -11.95 2.34 6.55
CA ARG A 133 -12.09 3.43 7.53
C ARG A 133 -11.70 4.77 6.90
N GLY A 134 -12.50 5.80 7.18
CA GLY A 134 -12.42 7.09 6.51
C GLY A 134 -13.18 7.14 5.18
N THR A 135 -13.13 8.28 4.50
CA THR A 135 -13.93 8.59 3.30
C THR A 135 -13.20 8.36 1.98
N SER A 136 -11.88 8.12 2.00
CA SER A 136 -11.06 8.05 0.79
C SER A 136 -10.48 6.66 0.56
N SER A 137 -10.50 6.20 -0.68
CA SER A 137 -9.74 5.03 -1.14
C SER A 137 -8.38 5.47 -1.67
N ALA A 138 -7.65 6.26 -0.88
CA ALA A 138 -6.36 6.82 -1.28
C ALA A 138 -5.41 5.70 -1.73
N ARG A 139 -4.84 5.85 -2.92
CA ARG A 139 -3.87 4.90 -3.50
C ARG A 139 -2.49 5.54 -3.70
N VAL A 140 -2.36 6.82 -3.39
CA VAL A 140 -1.10 7.57 -3.44
C VAL A 140 -0.94 8.39 -2.16
N TYR A 141 0.23 8.25 -1.55
CA TYR A 141 0.66 8.99 -0.38
C TYR A 141 1.91 9.82 -0.72
N ALA A 142 1.86 11.12 -0.46
CA ALA A 142 3.00 12.01 -0.55
C ALA A 142 3.32 12.55 0.85
N PHE A 143 3.80 11.66 1.71
CA PHE A 143 3.84 11.76 3.18
C PHE A 143 2.47 11.80 3.87
N LEU A 144 1.46 12.41 3.23
CA LEU A 144 0.06 12.39 3.63
C LEU A 144 -0.79 11.74 2.53
N SER A 145 -2.00 11.31 2.88
CA SER A 145 -2.96 10.79 1.92
C SER A 145 -3.35 11.87 0.91
N THR A 146 -3.30 11.52 -0.37
CA THR A 146 -3.91 12.34 -1.44
C THR A 146 -5.34 11.89 -1.71
N GLU A 147 -6.13 12.71 -2.41
CA GLU A 147 -7.46 12.33 -2.87
C GLU A 147 -7.43 11.58 -4.22
N MET A 148 -6.24 11.23 -4.71
CA MET A 148 -6.07 10.56 -6.00
C MET A 148 -6.60 9.12 -5.99
N ILE A 149 -7.62 8.89 -6.83
CA ILE A 149 -8.10 7.55 -7.18
C ILE A 149 -7.42 7.11 -8.47
N THR A 150 -6.31 6.38 -8.34
CA THR A 150 -5.44 6.00 -9.48
C THR A 150 -5.87 4.75 -10.24
N ASN A 151 -6.80 3.96 -9.67
CA ASN A 151 -7.16 2.61 -10.13
C ASN A 151 -6.04 1.56 -10.09
N PHE A 152 -4.86 1.86 -9.57
CA PHE A 152 -3.85 0.84 -9.31
C PHE A 152 -4.27 -0.04 -8.13
N PRO A 153 -4.14 -1.37 -8.21
CA PRO A 153 -4.63 -2.28 -7.17
C PRO A 153 -3.80 -2.28 -5.88
N PHE A 154 -2.73 -1.49 -5.82
CA PHE A 154 -1.81 -1.33 -4.69
C PHE A 154 -1.65 0.15 -4.35
N ILE A 155 -0.95 0.42 -3.25
CA ILE A 155 -0.72 1.78 -2.74
C ILE A 155 0.70 2.21 -3.08
N ILE A 156 0.85 3.49 -3.42
CA ILE A 156 2.14 4.11 -3.72
C ILE A 156 2.43 5.14 -2.64
N GLN A 157 3.65 5.16 -2.13
CA GLN A 157 4.17 6.28 -1.37
C GLN A 157 5.50 6.74 -1.98
N ALA A 158 5.61 8.06 -2.19
CA ALA A 158 6.84 8.72 -2.62
C ALA A 158 6.77 10.21 -2.25
N ASP A 159 7.90 10.93 -2.28
CA ASP A 159 7.93 12.38 -2.06
C ASP A 159 7.44 13.16 -3.31
N PHE A 160 6.20 12.93 -3.72
CA PHE A 160 5.61 13.68 -4.82
C PHE A 160 5.33 15.13 -4.42
N LEU A 161 5.61 16.05 -5.34
CA LEU A 161 5.07 17.41 -5.28
C LEU A 161 3.57 17.38 -5.61
N LEU A 162 2.77 17.94 -4.71
CA LEU A 162 1.31 18.03 -4.86
C LEU A 162 0.86 19.39 -5.39
N SER A 163 -0.32 19.43 -5.98
CA SER A 163 -1.04 20.67 -6.29
C SER A 163 -1.29 21.48 -5.01
N PRO A 164 -1.59 22.79 -5.13
CA PRO A 164 -1.95 23.61 -3.96
C PRO A 164 -3.17 23.08 -3.19
N SER A 165 -4.09 22.37 -3.84
CA SER A 165 -5.23 21.72 -3.19
C SER A 165 -4.85 20.45 -2.42
N THR A 166 -3.62 19.94 -2.59
CA THR A 166 -3.13 18.66 -2.04
C THR A 166 -3.90 17.41 -2.51
N GLU A 167 -4.80 17.57 -3.47
CA GLU A 167 -5.64 16.50 -4.00
C GLU A 167 -4.87 15.61 -4.99
N THR A 168 -3.97 16.18 -5.79
CA THR A 168 -3.28 15.48 -6.89
C THR A 168 -1.79 15.80 -6.97
N ILE A 169 -0.99 14.89 -7.54
CA ILE A 169 0.39 15.18 -7.90
C ILE A 169 0.46 16.22 -9.04
N ILE A 170 1.51 17.03 -9.07
CA ILE A 170 1.77 17.95 -10.18
C ILE A 170 2.27 17.14 -11.39
N SER A 171 1.47 17.07 -12.46
CA SER A 171 1.79 16.30 -13.66
C SER A 171 3.05 16.76 -14.39
N ASN A 172 3.19 18.06 -14.66
CA ASN A 172 4.30 18.61 -15.44
C ASN A 172 5.44 19.09 -14.52
N ASN A 173 6.01 18.15 -13.76
CA ASN A 173 7.07 18.46 -12.81
C ASN A 173 8.21 17.46 -12.93
N LYS A 174 9.44 17.96 -13.15
CA LYS A 174 10.64 17.13 -13.32
C LYS A 174 10.95 16.22 -12.13
N TRP A 175 10.65 16.64 -10.91
CA TRP A 175 10.83 15.81 -9.71
C TRP A 175 9.85 14.63 -9.71
N ASN A 176 8.57 14.89 -9.97
CA ASN A 176 7.55 13.84 -10.07
C ASN A 176 7.82 12.90 -11.25
N HIS A 177 8.29 13.42 -12.39
CA HIS A 177 8.72 12.60 -13.53
C HIS A 177 9.84 11.63 -13.15
N GLY A 178 10.76 12.02 -12.26
CA GLY A 178 11.77 11.11 -11.72
C GLY A 178 11.15 9.85 -11.13
N PHE A 179 10.19 10.01 -10.20
CA PHE A 179 9.48 8.87 -9.60
C PHE A 179 8.68 8.07 -10.63
N LEU A 180 7.90 8.74 -11.49
CA LEU A 180 7.07 8.07 -12.49
C LEU A 180 7.90 7.24 -13.48
N ASN A 181 9.13 7.65 -13.78
CA ASN A 181 10.07 6.91 -14.63
C ASN A 181 10.70 5.71 -13.93
N CYS A 182 10.96 5.79 -12.62
CA CYS A 182 11.51 4.67 -11.82
C CYS A 182 10.43 3.67 -11.40
N PHE A 183 9.17 4.09 -11.38
CA PHE A 183 8.06 3.32 -10.85
C PHE A 183 7.80 1.97 -11.56
N PRO A 184 7.82 1.87 -12.91
CA PRO A 184 7.65 0.58 -13.59
C PRO A 184 8.67 -0.47 -13.14
N MET A 185 9.93 -0.06 -13.03
CA MET A 185 11.02 -0.91 -12.56
C MET A 185 10.81 -1.35 -11.11
N ALA A 186 10.45 -0.41 -10.22
CA ALA A 186 10.15 -0.73 -8.83
C ALA A 186 9.00 -1.74 -8.70
N PHE A 187 7.93 -1.54 -9.48
CA PHE A 187 6.80 -2.46 -9.52
C PHE A 187 7.23 -3.85 -9.98
N ASN A 188 7.99 -3.97 -11.07
CA ASN A 188 8.37 -5.28 -11.59
C ASN A 188 9.26 -6.06 -10.63
N PHE A 189 10.21 -5.39 -9.96
CA PHE A 189 11.02 -6.03 -8.95
C PHE A 189 10.18 -6.48 -7.76
N ALA A 190 9.29 -5.63 -7.26
CA ALA A 190 8.38 -5.96 -6.17
C ALA A 190 7.47 -7.14 -6.52
N PHE A 191 6.81 -7.07 -7.67
CA PHE A 191 5.89 -8.09 -8.16
C PHE A 191 6.58 -9.43 -8.38
N SER A 192 7.78 -9.42 -8.99
CA SER A 192 8.57 -10.63 -9.20
C SER A 192 9.05 -11.24 -7.88
N SER A 193 9.44 -10.40 -6.91
CA SER A 193 9.82 -10.85 -5.57
C SER A 193 8.64 -11.51 -4.86
N LEU A 194 7.47 -10.88 -4.93
CA LEU A 194 6.23 -11.40 -4.34
C LEU A 194 5.77 -12.70 -5.01
N LEU A 195 5.84 -12.81 -6.35
CA LEU A 195 5.49 -14.06 -7.03
C LEU A 195 6.38 -15.22 -6.60
N LYS A 196 7.68 -14.97 -6.41
CA LYS A 196 8.65 -15.98 -5.99
C LYS A 196 8.41 -16.44 -4.56
N SER A 197 8.10 -15.52 -3.63
CA SER A 197 7.83 -15.89 -2.24
C SER A 197 6.60 -16.79 -2.08
N ILE A 198 5.67 -16.76 -3.05
CA ILE A 198 4.46 -17.57 -3.05
C ILE A 198 4.48 -18.73 -4.05
N GLU A 199 5.62 -19.03 -4.68
CA GLU A 199 5.72 -20.05 -5.73
C GLU A 199 5.20 -21.42 -5.27
N GLU A 200 5.50 -21.79 -4.02
CA GLU A 200 5.09 -23.03 -3.36
C GLU A 200 3.69 -22.95 -2.72
N SER A 201 3.05 -21.78 -2.72
CA SER A 201 1.73 -21.57 -2.10
C SER A 201 0.58 -22.17 -2.92
N PRO A 202 -0.63 -22.32 -2.35
CA PRO A 202 -1.82 -22.72 -3.09
C PRO A 202 -2.11 -21.81 -4.30
N ARG A 203 -2.76 -22.34 -5.34
CA ARG A 203 -3.09 -21.59 -6.57
C ARG A 203 -3.95 -20.35 -6.31
N SER A 204 -4.79 -20.39 -5.27
CA SER A 204 -5.60 -19.25 -4.84
C SER A 204 -4.74 -18.04 -4.44
N THR A 205 -3.61 -18.26 -3.79
CA THR A 205 -2.67 -17.19 -3.38
C THR A 205 -2.03 -16.51 -4.59
N ILE A 206 -1.70 -17.30 -5.63
CA ILE A 206 -1.16 -16.76 -6.89
C ILE A 206 -2.19 -15.90 -7.60
N ALA A 207 -3.45 -16.33 -7.66
CA ALA A 207 -4.52 -15.53 -8.26
C ALA A 207 -4.62 -14.16 -7.59
N THR A 208 -4.57 -14.11 -6.25
CA THR A 208 -4.57 -12.85 -5.49
C THR A 208 -3.39 -11.94 -5.84
N VAL A 209 -2.19 -12.50 -6.09
CA VAL A 209 -1.04 -11.68 -6.48
C VAL A 209 -1.16 -11.17 -7.91
N LEU A 210 -1.69 -11.97 -8.83
CA LEU A 210 -1.97 -11.52 -10.20
C LEU A 210 -3.01 -10.40 -10.24
N ASP A 211 -3.90 -10.30 -9.24
CA ASP A 211 -4.84 -9.17 -9.11
C ASP A 211 -4.13 -7.83 -8.83
N PHE A 212 -2.84 -7.83 -8.47
CA PHE A 212 -2.03 -6.63 -8.36
C PHE A 212 -1.56 -6.07 -9.70
N LEU A 213 -1.82 -6.75 -10.81
CA LEU A 213 -1.53 -6.21 -12.13
C LEU A 213 -2.38 -4.96 -12.39
N PRO A 214 -1.77 -3.81 -12.76
CA PRO A 214 -2.49 -2.58 -12.98
C PRO A 214 -3.24 -2.63 -14.33
N ILE A 215 -4.34 -3.38 -14.43
CA ILE A 215 -5.05 -3.59 -15.71
C ILE A 215 -5.99 -2.42 -16.03
N ARG A 216 -6.51 -1.74 -14.99
CA ARG A 216 -7.51 -0.68 -15.13
C ARG A 216 -6.90 0.65 -15.58
N ALA A 217 -7.62 1.37 -16.43
CA ALA A 217 -7.27 2.74 -16.83
C ALA A 217 -7.27 3.67 -15.62
N SER A 218 -6.29 4.57 -15.52
CA SER A 218 -6.27 5.64 -14.53
C SER A 218 -6.93 6.88 -15.15
N PRO A 219 -7.67 7.70 -14.38
CA PRO A 219 -8.11 9.01 -14.86
C PRO A 219 -6.94 9.97 -15.12
N PHE A 220 -5.74 9.67 -14.62
CA PHE A 220 -4.53 10.46 -14.80
C PHE A 220 -3.69 9.94 -15.98
N PRO A 221 -3.49 10.73 -17.06
CA PRO A 221 -2.76 10.30 -18.26
C PRO A 221 -1.35 9.79 -18.00
N GLU A 222 -0.61 10.42 -17.09
CA GLU A 222 0.77 10.08 -16.76
C GLU A 222 0.85 8.67 -16.14
N LEU A 223 -0.13 8.30 -15.32
CA LEU A 223 -0.23 6.96 -14.74
C LEU A 223 -0.62 5.91 -15.78
N ASN A 224 -1.30 6.29 -16.88
CA ASN A 224 -1.55 5.38 -17.99
C ASN A 224 -0.28 5.06 -18.78
N ILE A 225 0.65 6.02 -18.89
CA ILE A 225 1.98 5.79 -19.47
C ILE A 225 2.74 4.78 -18.60
N VAL A 226 2.77 5.02 -17.29
CA VAL A 226 3.37 4.11 -16.30
C VAL A 226 2.79 2.70 -16.40
N ARG A 227 1.45 2.56 -16.44
CA ARG A 227 0.79 1.27 -16.64
C ARG A 227 1.30 0.58 -17.90
N LYS A 228 1.35 1.31 -19.01
CA LYS A 228 1.77 0.75 -20.29
C LYS A 228 3.21 0.24 -20.21
N THR A 229 4.12 1.01 -19.62
CA THR A 229 5.51 0.58 -19.41
C THR A 229 5.59 -0.69 -18.56
N ILE A 230 4.86 -0.75 -17.44
CA ILE A 230 4.77 -1.97 -16.61
C ILE A 230 4.34 -3.16 -17.46
N ARG A 231 3.27 -3.01 -18.25
CA ARG A 231 2.78 -4.08 -19.13
C ARG A 231 3.85 -4.52 -20.14
N ASP A 232 4.49 -3.58 -20.81
CA ASP A 232 5.48 -3.84 -21.87
C ASP A 232 6.76 -4.51 -21.33
N GLU A 233 7.04 -4.34 -20.04
CA GLU A 233 8.12 -5.05 -19.34
C GLU A 233 7.68 -6.43 -18.85
N LEU A 234 6.52 -6.55 -18.19
CA LEU A 234 6.02 -7.82 -17.64
C LEU A 234 5.76 -8.89 -18.71
N VAL A 235 5.42 -8.51 -19.95
CA VAL A 235 5.26 -9.49 -21.04
C VAL A 235 6.55 -10.25 -21.37
N LYS A 236 7.70 -9.72 -20.96
CA LYS A 236 9.02 -10.35 -21.14
C LYS A 236 9.41 -11.24 -19.95
N GLU A 237 8.69 -11.12 -18.82
CA GLU A 237 8.99 -11.81 -17.58
C GLU A 237 8.21 -13.13 -17.43
N HIS A 238 8.74 -14.05 -16.63
CA HIS A 238 8.12 -15.34 -16.35
C HIS A 238 7.12 -15.19 -15.21
N ILE A 239 5.92 -14.71 -15.53
CA ILE A 239 4.88 -14.38 -14.54
C ILE A 239 3.62 -15.24 -14.65
N ILE A 240 3.46 -16.03 -15.71
CA ILE A 240 2.26 -16.85 -15.90
C ILE A 240 2.49 -18.24 -15.29
N PRO A 241 1.69 -18.65 -14.29
CA PRO A 241 1.81 -19.99 -13.73
C PRO A 241 1.47 -21.03 -14.81
N CYS A 242 2.39 -21.95 -15.04
CA CYS A 242 2.27 -23.03 -16.01
C CYS A 242 2.07 -24.36 -15.30
N GLU A 243 1.18 -25.19 -15.85
CA GLU A 243 1.13 -26.60 -15.47
C GLU A 243 2.24 -27.35 -16.22
N SER A 244 3.14 -27.97 -15.47
CA SER A 244 4.14 -28.91 -15.98
C SER A 244 3.83 -30.31 -15.44
N PHE A 245 4.34 -31.35 -16.11
CA PHE A 245 4.26 -32.73 -15.62
C PHE A 245 5.17 -33.00 -14.40
N SER A 246 5.89 -31.98 -13.91
CA SER A 246 6.69 -32.05 -12.68
C SER A 246 5.89 -31.55 -11.47
N GLU A 247 6.23 -32.05 -10.29
CA GLU A 247 5.64 -31.56 -9.02
C GLU A 247 5.96 -30.09 -8.72
N LYS A 248 7.00 -29.53 -9.35
CA LYS A 248 7.36 -28.12 -9.23
C LYS A 248 6.58 -27.26 -10.21
N ARG A 249 5.96 -26.21 -9.69
CA ARG A 249 5.33 -25.16 -10.49
C ARG A 249 6.41 -24.42 -11.27
N ALA A 250 6.11 -24.08 -12.51
CA ALA A 250 6.96 -23.24 -13.34
C ALA A 250 6.19 -21.99 -13.75
N PHE A 251 6.91 -20.91 -14.01
CA PHE A 251 6.34 -19.71 -14.60
C PHE A 251 6.86 -19.54 -16.02
N GLY A 252 5.97 -19.16 -16.94
CA GLY A 252 6.26 -18.91 -18.34
C GLY A 252 6.00 -17.46 -18.71
N ARG A 253 6.56 -17.03 -19.85
CA ARG A 253 6.31 -15.70 -20.39
C ARG A 253 4.91 -15.62 -21.00
N PRO A 254 4.16 -14.51 -20.80
CA PRO A 254 2.82 -14.35 -21.38
C PRO A 254 2.73 -14.62 -22.89
N ILE A 255 3.79 -14.32 -23.64
CA ILE A 255 3.85 -14.51 -25.10
C ILE A 255 4.12 -15.95 -25.53
N GLU A 256 4.55 -16.83 -24.62
CA GLU A 256 4.98 -18.20 -24.92
C GLU A 256 4.00 -19.27 -24.44
N VAL A 257 3.01 -18.87 -23.64
CA VAL A 257 2.13 -19.79 -22.94
C VAL A 257 0.72 -19.74 -23.52
N GLY A 258 0.13 -20.91 -23.73
CA GLY A 258 -1.25 -21.06 -24.17
C GLY A 258 -2.22 -21.20 -23.00
N ARG A 259 -3.45 -20.71 -23.15
CA ARG A 259 -4.52 -20.97 -22.19
C ARG A 259 -4.98 -22.42 -22.32
N LEU A 260 -4.96 -23.16 -21.21
CA LEU A 260 -5.65 -24.45 -21.13
C LEU A 260 -7.17 -24.18 -21.18
N VAL A 261 -7.80 -24.59 -22.27
CA VAL A 261 -9.27 -24.58 -22.37
C VAL A 261 -9.77 -25.84 -21.65
N PRO A 262 -10.71 -25.74 -20.69
CA PRO A 262 -11.24 -26.93 -20.04
C PRO A 262 -11.86 -27.83 -21.10
N PHE A 263 -11.27 -29.00 -21.35
CA PHE A 263 -11.99 -30.05 -22.06
C PHE A 263 -13.13 -30.47 -21.14
N VAL A 264 -14.38 -30.19 -21.56
CA VAL A 264 -15.56 -30.78 -20.94
C VAL A 264 -15.39 -32.30 -21.07
N ARG A 265 -14.99 -32.96 -19.98
CA ARG A 265 -15.03 -34.42 -19.91
C ARG A 265 -16.50 -34.81 -19.76
N SER A 266 -17.20 -34.91 -20.88
CA SER A 266 -18.47 -35.63 -20.93
C SER A 266 -18.15 -37.13 -21.03
N LEU A 267 -18.12 -37.80 -19.87
CA LEU A 267 -18.38 -39.23 -19.72
C LEU A 267 -19.13 -39.45 -18.40
#